data_AF-A0A2M6Y356-F1
#
_entry.id   AF-A0A2M6Y356-F1
#
_cell.length_a   1.000
_cell.length_b   1.000
_cell.length_c   1.000
_cell.angle_alpha   90.00
_cell.angle_beta   90.00
_cell.angle_gamma   90.00
#
_symmetry.space_group_name_H-M   'P 1'
#
loop_
_entity.id
_entity.type
_entity.pdbx_description
1 polymer ?
#
loop_
_entity_poly.entity_id
_entity_poly.type
_entity_poly.pdbx_seq_one_letter_code
_entity_poly.pdbx_strand_id
1 'polypeptide(L)'
;MTTGLILPADKVRREWKNCRRDWDKVVCESGDENGKYVLQGHHWEEPCFDPDSLAGDLEPIAARMRPLIRRVFKANLDPGFKFAEVIEWTVDEIGSGLPEWLDPFRMDGLGLGPETTACLLEWEWLVAQRDGTGAFAFVDKLRELEASARNLELHAKTVAGFISRLSVKDRAGTLRGILGCKDELRWKEALESPHSGWFGVYQRLCRLEDPARYLESCRVNIPEDWKLALPVARNLLARRAFEDAIRISGEGLRSFLNLRTGQTWDPKEVLLAGHREYRYREPDNCQAVGLLDAWRKAARALGEDETACALGLQAALCREWADWDASLGAFEDVPPGFSGLADRLFAQWRGLVADASLGPASRQGASGMRNWIHALADAARSGGSEAFHRSVKGWFGETEKTPARLRGVFGALATLTMDLDDGRALRQASRQVYRLVSRRPGGDRRLGGSRRRWLRRLKGRDLPADLFAFWKRNFARMLPDPGDAMGSNYSRCVEWLAALREFAPQAYAGTVRRWAVTHRSRRNLWTALREKGLPVG
;
A
#
# COMPACT_ATOMS: atom_id res chain seq x y z
N MET A 1 29.01 6.99 -33.26
CA MET A 1 30.25 6.45 -32.68
C MET A 1 30.83 7.52 -31.76
N THR A 2 30.51 7.44 -30.47
CA THR A 2 30.97 8.40 -29.46
C THR A 2 32.26 7.87 -28.87
N THR A 3 33.36 8.56 -29.18
CA THR A 3 34.71 8.31 -28.66
C THR A 3 34.72 8.55 -27.16
N GLY A 4 34.40 7.52 -26.37
CA GLY A 4 34.55 7.55 -24.93
C GLY A 4 36.04 7.60 -24.59
N LEU A 5 36.48 8.73 -24.03
CA LEU A 5 37.82 8.93 -23.48
C LEU A 5 38.24 7.72 -22.64
N ILE A 6 39.17 6.93 -23.18
CA ILE A 6 39.82 5.83 -22.47
C ILE A 6 40.68 6.46 -21.39
N LEU A 7 40.19 6.47 -20.14
CA LEU A 7 40.99 6.89 -18.98
C LEU A 7 42.31 6.10 -18.94
N PRO A 8 43.48 6.78 -18.81
CA PRO A 8 44.77 6.11 -18.63
C PRO A 8 44.79 5.21 -17.40
N ALA A 9 45.61 4.14 -17.42
CA ALA A 9 45.67 3.14 -16.35
C ALA A 9 45.96 3.75 -14.96
N ASP A 10 46.80 4.79 -14.88
CA ASP A 10 47.08 5.49 -13.63
C ASP A 10 45.88 6.25 -13.07
N LYS A 11 45.02 6.78 -13.94
CA LYS A 11 43.79 7.46 -13.53
C LYS A 11 42.76 6.44 -13.03
N VAL A 12 42.67 5.28 -13.66
CA VAL A 12 41.83 4.16 -13.20
C VAL A 12 42.31 3.65 -11.84
N ARG A 13 43.62 3.43 -11.67
CA ARG A 13 44.21 3.00 -10.39
C ARG A 13 43.93 4.00 -9.27
N ARG A 14 44.06 5.30 -9.55
CA ARG A 14 43.79 6.36 -8.56
C ARG A 14 42.32 6.40 -8.15
N GLU A 15 41.40 6.35 -9.11
CA GLU A 15 39.97 6.38 -8.81
C GLU A 15 39.53 5.11 -8.06
N TRP A 16 40.05 3.94 -8.44
CA TRP A 16 39.83 2.69 -7.71
C TRP A 16 40.27 2.80 -6.24
N LYS A 17 41.49 3.29 -5.99
CA LYS A 17 42.00 3.51 -4.63
C LYS A 17 41.17 4.52 -3.84
N ASN A 18 40.68 5.58 -4.49
CA ASN A 18 39.78 6.54 -3.84
C ASN A 18 38.47 5.87 -3.42
N CYS A 19 37.83 5.10 -4.32
CA CYS A 19 36.59 4.39 -3.99
C CYS A 19 36.81 3.39 -2.84
N ARG A 20 37.94 2.67 -2.84
CA ARG A 20 38.31 1.77 -1.75
C ARG A 20 38.42 2.49 -0.41
N ARG A 21 39.16 3.61 -0.37
CA ARG A 21 39.27 4.43 0.84
C ARG A 21 37.92 4.96 1.31
N ASP A 22 37.07 5.39 0.39
CA ASP A 22 35.73 5.88 0.71
C ASP A 22 34.85 4.75 1.27
N TRP A 23 34.94 3.53 0.72
CA TRP A 23 34.29 2.33 1.21
C TRP A 23 34.74 2.00 2.64
N ASP A 24 36.05 1.87 2.84
CA ASP A 24 36.64 1.51 4.14
C ASP A 24 36.24 2.55 5.21
N LYS A 25 36.21 3.84 4.85
CA LYS A 25 35.75 4.90 5.74
C LYS A 25 34.28 4.71 6.15
N VAL A 26 33.39 4.43 5.20
CA VAL A 26 31.96 4.21 5.48
C VAL A 26 31.75 3.02 6.41
N VAL A 27 32.47 1.91 6.18
CA VAL A 27 32.39 0.70 7.00
C VAL A 27 32.94 0.96 8.40
N CYS A 28 34.11 1.58 8.55
CA CYS A 28 34.65 1.90 9.88
C CYS A 28 33.74 2.86 10.67
N GLU A 29 33.10 3.84 10.01
CA GLU A 29 32.12 4.73 10.65
C GLU A 29 30.85 4.01 11.12
N SER A 30 30.54 2.83 10.55
CA SER A 30 29.33 2.07 10.89
C SER A 30 29.43 1.27 12.19
N GLY A 31 30.65 1.08 12.72
CA GLY A 31 30.86 0.53 14.06
C GLY A 31 30.69 1.53 15.20
N ASP A 32 30.39 2.81 14.93
CA ASP A 32 30.21 3.83 15.97
C ASP A 32 28.79 3.80 16.54
N GLU A 33 28.64 3.45 17.81
CA GLU A 33 27.36 3.41 18.53
C GLU A 33 26.67 4.79 18.64
N ASN A 34 27.44 5.88 18.50
CA ASN A 34 26.93 7.25 18.45
C ASN A 34 26.98 7.83 17.02
N GLY A 35 27.27 6.99 16.04
CA GLY A 35 27.44 7.34 14.65
C GLY A 35 26.12 7.59 13.93
N LYS A 36 26.23 8.04 12.68
CA LYS A 36 25.07 8.39 11.83
C LYS A 36 24.16 7.22 11.45
N TYR A 37 24.58 5.98 11.69
CA TYR A 37 23.83 4.76 11.37
C TYR A 37 23.10 4.18 12.58
N VAL A 38 23.24 4.78 13.76
CA VAL A 38 22.45 4.41 14.94
C VAL A 38 21.35 5.44 15.14
N LEU A 39 20.11 4.99 15.04
CA LEU A 39 18.92 5.82 15.15
C LEU A 39 18.28 5.65 16.52
N GLN A 40 17.92 6.77 17.14
CA GLN A 40 17.04 6.81 18.30
C GLN A 40 16.00 7.90 18.08
N GLY A 41 14.79 7.52 17.67
CA GLY A 41 13.72 8.47 17.35
C GLY A 41 13.24 9.24 18.58
N HIS A 42 13.12 8.54 19.70
CA HIS A 42 12.77 9.11 20.99
C HIS A 42 13.71 8.61 22.10
N HIS A 43 13.96 9.44 23.12
CA HIS A 43 14.83 9.11 24.26
C HIS A 43 14.39 7.89 25.11
N TRP A 44 13.16 7.39 24.90
CA TRP A 44 12.63 6.19 25.55
C TRP A 44 12.69 4.94 24.66
N GLU A 45 13.09 5.09 23.39
CA GLU A 45 13.29 3.96 22.46
C GLU A 45 14.73 3.47 22.58
N GLU A 46 14.93 2.16 22.47
CA GLU A 46 16.27 1.61 22.35
C GLU A 46 16.87 2.03 21.00
N PRO A 47 18.14 2.48 20.96
CA PRO A 47 18.80 2.77 19.70
C PRO A 47 18.81 1.53 18.80
N CYS A 48 18.58 1.70 17.50
CA CYS A 48 18.69 0.64 16.53
C CYS A 48 19.67 1.01 15.41
N PHE A 49 20.33 0.00 14.87
CA PHE A 49 21.15 0.18 13.68
C PHE A 49 20.25 0.32 12.45
N ASP A 50 20.58 1.25 11.55
CA ASP A 50 19.90 1.48 10.28
C ASP A 50 20.73 0.92 9.11
N PRO A 51 20.52 -0.35 8.74
CA PRO A 51 21.25 -0.98 7.64
C PRO A 51 20.92 -0.36 6.28
N ASP A 52 19.73 0.24 6.12
CA ASP A 52 19.31 0.88 4.87
C ASP A 52 20.13 2.15 4.61
N SER A 53 20.41 2.95 5.64
CA SER A 53 21.29 4.12 5.52
C SER A 53 22.72 3.73 5.16
N LEU A 54 23.25 2.65 5.76
CA LEU A 54 24.59 2.14 5.40
C LEU A 54 24.63 1.66 3.94
N ALA A 55 23.66 0.85 3.52
CA ALA A 55 23.54 0.42 2.14
C ALA A 55 23.42 1.63 1.18
N GLY A 56 22.67 2.66 1.59
CA GLY A 56 22.52 3.92 0.88
C GLY A 56 23.83 4.68 0.65
N ASP A 57 24.78 4.62 1.59
CA ASP A 57 26.09 5.26 1.46
C ASP A 57 27.11 4.40 0.68
N LEU A 58 26.99 3.07 0.73
CA LEU A 58 27.81 2.14 -0.06
C LEU A 58 27.45 2.17 -1.55
N GLU A 59 26.17 2.36 -1.90
CA GLU A 59 25.67 2.32 -3.28
C GLU A 59 26.32 3.36 -4.22
N PRO A 60 26.44 4.67 -3.86
CA PRO A 60 27.15 5.65 -4.68
C PRO A 60 28.64 5.32 -4.89
N ILE A 61 29.27 4.68 -3.90
CA ILE A 61 30.68 4.25 -4.00
C ILE A 61 30.78 3.08 -4.99
N ALA A 62 29.91 2.08 -4.86
CA ALA A 62 29.82 0.96 -5.79
C ALA A 62 29.53 1.43 -7.23
N ALA A 63 28.64 2.41 -7.40
CA ALA A 63 28.34 2.99 -8.71
C ALA A 63 29.59 3.61 -9.39
N ARG A 64 30.52 4.18 -8.61
CA ARG A 64 31.81 4.68 -9.09
C ARG A 64 32.79 3.54 -9.38
N MET A 65 32.81 2.49 -8.58
CA MET A 65 33.67 1.31 -8.76
C MET A 65 33.31 0.51 -10.01
N ARG A 66 32.01 0.32 -10.27
CA ARG A 66 31.48 -0.53 -11.34
C ARG A 66 32.12 -0.32 -12.72
N PRO A 67 32.18 0.90 -13.29
CA PRO A 67 32.81 1.11 -14.60
C PRO A 67 34.31 0.81 -14.63
N LEU A 68 34.98 0.70 -13.47
CA LEU A 68 36.42 0.45 -13.35
C LEU A 68 36.76 -1.03 -13.28
N ILE A 69 35.86 -1.88 -12.74
CA ILE A 69 36.11 -3.30 -12.41
C ILE A 69 36.83 -4.05 -13.53
N ARG A 70 36.27 -4.05 -14.74
CA ARG A 70 36.86 -4.81 -15.86
C ARG A 70 38.28 -4.37 -16.21
N ARG A 71 38.58 -3.08 -16.06
CA ARG A 71 39.93 -2.55 -16.33
C ARG A 71 40.88 -2.88 -15.21
N VAL A 72 40.47 -2.70 -13.96
CA VAL A 72 41.26 -3.05 -12.78
C VAL A 72 41.65 -4.53 -12.82
N PHE A 73 40.68 -5.40 -13.12
CA PHE A 73 40.90 -6.83 -13.24
C PHE A 73 41.83 -7.18 -14.41
N LYS A 74 41.51 -6.75 -15.64
CA LYS A 74 42.29 -7.13 -16.83
C LYS A 74 43.71 -6.59 -16.85
N ALA A 75 43.93 -5.37 -16.34
CA ALA A 75 45.25 -4.78 -16.23
C ALA A 75 45.95 -5.12 -14.91
N ASN A 76 45.36 -6.01 -14.10
CA ASN A 76 45.89 -6.48 -12.83
C ASN A 76 46.36 -5.33 -11.92
N LEU A 77 45.55 -4.27 -11.82
CA LEU A 77 45.93 -3.05 -11.11
C LEU A 77 45.85 -3.19 -9.58
N ASP A 78 45.19 -4.24 -9.10
CA ASP A 78 45.02 -4.58 -7.69
C ASP A 78 44.98 -6.12 -7.52
N PRO A 79 46.13 -6.81 -7.59
CA PRO A 79 46.20 -8.28 -7.68
C PRO A 79 45.73 -9.01 -6.41
N GLY A 80 45.76 -8.35 -5.25
CA GLY A 80 45.35 -8.94 -3.98
C GLY A 80 43.86 -8.76 -3.69
N PHE A 81 43.16 -7.95 -4.48
CA PHE A 81 41.76 -7.63 -4.21
C PHE A 81 40.83 -8.80 -4.52
N LYS A 82 39.95 -9.11 -3.56
CA LYS A 82 38.88 -10.08 -3.70
C LYS A 82 37.60 -9.47 -3.17
N PHE A 83 36.59 -9.37 -4.02
CA PHE A 83 35.36 -8.64 -3.66
C PHE A 83 34.56 -9.40 -2.58
N ALA A 84 34.50 -10.74 -2.64
CA ALA A 84 33.87 -11.54 -1.60
C ALA A 84 34.48 -11.29 -0.20
N GLU A 85 35.81 -11.27 -0.08
CA GLU A 85 36.50 -10.99 1.20
C GLU A 85 36.23 -9.57 1.70
N VAL A 86 36.01 -8.60 0.80
CA VAL A 86 35.63 -7.23 1.19
C VAL A 86 34.23 -7.19 1.78
N ILE A 87 33.30 -7.98 1.25
CA ILE A 87 31.94 -8.09 1.77
C ILE A 87 31.94 -8.80 3.13
N GLU A 88 32.67 -9.90 3.25
CA GLU A 88 32.85 -10.62 4.53
C GLU A 88 33.49 -9.70 5.58
N TRP A 89 34.57 -8.98 5.22
CA TRP A 89 35.18 -7.99 6.11
C TRP A 89 34.20 -6.87 6.50
N THR A 90 33.35 -6.42 5.57
CA THR A 90 32.34 -5.39 5.88
C THR A 90 31.38 -5.89 6.96
N VAL A 91 30.89 -7.13 6.84
CA VAL A 91 30.00 -7.76 7.83
C VAL A 91 30.71 -7.94 9.17
N ASP A 92 31.95 -8.44 9.16
CA ASP A 92 32.72 -8.66 10.38
C ASP A 92 33.08 -7.35 11.10
N GLU A 93 33.47 -6.30 10.38
CA GLU A 93 33.82 -5.00 10.94
C GLU A 93 32.61 -4.34 11.62
N ILE A 94 31.44 -4.38 10.98
CA ILE A 94 30.19 -3.87 11.57
C ILE A 94 29.82 -4.65 12.84
N GLY A 95 29.79 -5.98 12.73
CA GLY A 95 29.38 -6.85 13.82
C GLY A 95 30.33 -6.85 15.01
N SER A 96 31.61 -6.54 14.80
CA SER A 96 32.61 -6.41 15.88
C SER A 96 32.72 -5.01 16.45
N GLY A 97 32.38 -3.97 15.68
CA GLY A 97 32.37 -2.58 16.14
C GLY A 97 31.20 -2.25 17.07
N LEU A 98 30.05 -2.91 16.89
CA LEU A 98 28.83 -2.63 17.65
C LEU A 98 28.66 -3.58 18.86
N PRO A 99 27.99 -3.11 19.94
CA PRO A 99 27.54 -3.98 21.01
C PRO A 99 26.59 -5.07 20.52
N GLU A 100 26.56 -6.23 21.20
CA GLU A 100 25.76 -7.40 20.80
C GLU A 100 24.25 -7.12 20.63
N TRP A 101 23.71 -6.13 21.36
CA TRP A 101 22.30 -5.72 21.29
C TRP A 101 22.00 -4.78 20.11
N LEU A 102 23.03 -4.18 19.51
CA LEU A 102 22.99 -3.32 18.32
C LEU A 102 23.43 -4.06 17.04
N ASP A 103 23.91 -5.30 17.15
CA ASP A 103 24.39 -6.08 16.01
C ASP A 103 23.25 -6.34 15.01
N PRO A 104 23.27 -5.71 13.82
CA PRO A 104 22.18 -5.81 12.85
C PRO A 104 22.00 -7.24 12.36
N PHE A 105 23.05 -8.05 12.40
CA PHE A 105 23.06 -9.39 11.84
C PHE A 105 22.32 -10.43 12.69
N ARG A 106 21.87 -10.08 13.91
CA ARG A 106 21.06 -11.00 14.73
C ARG A 106 19.60 -11.07 14.32
N MET A 107 19.05 -9.99 13.75
CA MET A 107 17.61 -9.88 13.46
C MET A 107 17.32 -9.34 12.06
N ASP A 108 17.96 -8.23 11.65
CA ASP A 108 17.58 -7.46 10.46
C ASP A 108 18.47 -7.73 9.24
N GLY A 109 19.74 -8.05 9.47
CA GLY A 109 20.72 -8.33 8.41
C GLY A 109 21.24 -7.08 7.69
N LEU A 110 21.97 -7.30 6.60
CA LEU A 110 22.43 -6.24 5.69
C LEU A 110 22.06 -6.59 4.25
N GLY A 111 21.07 -5.88 3.72
CA GLY A 111 20.71 -5.95 2.31
C GLY A 111 21.66 -5.12 1.45
N LEU A 112 22.47 -5.77 0.60
CA LEU A 112 23.28 -5.05 -0.38
C LEU A 112 22.39 -4.45 -1.45
N GLY A 113 22.67 -3.19 -1.81
CA GLY A 113 21.98 -2.52 -2.90
C GLY A 113 22.37 -3.06 -4.30
N PRO A 114 21.70 -2.56 -5.35
CA PRO A 114 21.86 -3.06 -6.71
C PRO A 114 23.26 -2.84 -7.30
N GLU A 115 23.93 -1.72 -7.04
CA GLU A 115 25.26 -1.41 -7.59
C GLU A 115 26.37 -2.19 -6.87
N THR A 116 26.26 -2.33 -5.55
CA THR A 116 27.17 -3.14 -4.74
C THR A 116 27.11 -4.60 -5.18
N THR A 117 25.89 -5.13 -5.26
CA THR A 117 25.64 -6.49 -5.76
C THR A 117 26.18 -6.65 -7.19
N ALA A 118 26.00 -5.66 -8.07
CA ALA A 118 26.53 -5.72 -9.44
C ALA A 118 28.06 -5.74 -9.47
N CYS A 119 28.73 -4.99 -8.60
CA CYS A 119 30.19 -4.99 -8.50
C CYS A 119 30.73 -6.36 -8.08
N LEU A 120 30.13 -6.96 -7.04
CA LEU A 120 30.46 -8.31 -6.59
C LEU A 120 30.29 -9.32 -7.74
N LEU A 121 29.12 -9.32 -8.39
CA LEU A 121 28.82 -10.25 -9.49
C LEU A 121 29.79 -10.10 -10.67
N GLU A 122 30.10 -8.86 -11.06
CA GLU A 122 31.03 -8.60 -12.16
C GLU A 122 32.45 -9.06 -11.82
N TRP A 123 32.93 -8.81 -10.59
CA TRP A 123 34.25 -9.24 -10.15
C TRP A 123 34.35 -10.77 -10.06
N GLU A 124 33.45 -11.41 -9.31
CA GLU A 124 33.48 -12.86 -9.09
C GLU A 124 33.26 -13.64 -10.39
N TRP A 125 32.49 -13.10 -11.34
CA TRP A 125 32.36 -13.72 -12.66
C TRP A 125 33.66 -13.65 -13.47
N LEU A 126 34.41 -12.55 -13.41
CA LEU A 126 35.72 -12.44 -14.07
C LEU A 126 36.74 -13.42 -13.46
N VAL A 127 36.70 -13.61 -12.13
CA VAL A 127 37.48 -14.64 -11.42
C VAL A 127 37.10 -16.03 -11.94
N ALA A 128 35.81 -16.36 -11.96
CA ALA A 128 35.33 -17.65 -12.46
C ALA A 128 35.77 -17.92 -13.91
N GLN A 129 35.72 -16.90 -14.77
CA GLN A 129 36.17 -17.01 -16.16
C GLN A 129 37.69 -17.24 -16.27
N ARG A 130 38.50 -16.54 -15.47
CA ARG A 130 39.96 -16.71 -15.44
C ARG A 130 40.33 -18.11 -14.97
N ASP A 131 39.62 -18.62 -13.96
CA ASP A 131 39.93 -19.89 -13.30
C ASP A 131 39.24 -21.09 -13.98
N GLY A 132 38.53 -20.87 -15.10
CA GLY A 132 37.82 -21.92 -15.83
C GLY A 132 36.64 -22.54 -15.08
N THR A 133 36.14 -21.85 -14.06
CA THR A 133 35.03 -22.31 -13.22
C THR A 133 33.72 -22.24 -13.98
N GLY A 134 32.92 -23.31 -13.88
CA GLY A 134 31.61 -23.38 -14.54
C GLY A 134 30.59 -22.40 -13.94
N ALA A 135 29.63 -21.97 -14.76
CA ALA A 135 28.61 -21.00 -14.35
C ALA A 135 27.75 -21.44 -13.15
N PHE A 136 27.53 -22.74 -12.97
CA PHE A 136 26.86 -23.24 -11.77
C PHE A 136 27.69 -23.05 -10.51
N ALA A 137 28.97 -23.41 -10.53
CA ALA A 137 29.86 -23.27 -9.37
C ALA A 137 30.03 -21.80 -8.95
N PHE A 138 30.05 -20.87 -9.93
CA PHE A 138 29.96 -19.43 -9.65
C PHE A 138 28.69 -19.07 -8.87
N VAL A 139 27.53 -19.56 -9.31
CA VAL A 139 26.24 -19.28 -8.65
C VAL A 139 26.15 -19.95 -7.27
N ASP A 140 26.64 -21.18 -7.13
CA ASP A 140 26.68 -21.90 -5.85
C ASP A 140 27.55 -21.16 -4.82
N LYS A 141 28.69 -20.61 -5.25
CA LYS A 141 29.57 -19.79 -4.41
C LYS A 141 28.90 -18.49 -3.96
N LEU A 142 28.09 -17.85 -4.80
CA LEU A 142 27.35 -16.65 -4.40
C LEU A 142 26.26 -16.95 -3.37
N ARG A 143 25.56 -18.08 -3.53
CA ARG A 143 24.60 -18.58 -2.54
C ARG A 143 25.30 -18.95 -1.23
N GLU A 144 26.50 -19.52 -1.32
CA GLU A 144 27.33 -19.80 -0.16
C GLU A 144 27.76 -18.53 0.57
N LEU A 145 28.20 -17.50 -0.15
CA LEU A 145 28.54 -16.21 0.44
C LEU A 145 27.36 -15.60 1.19
N GLU A 146 26.16 -15.62 0.61
CA GLU A 146 24.95 -15.12 1.26
C GLU A 146 24.59 -15.94 2.52
N ALA A 147 24.76 -17.26 2.47
CA ALA A 147 24.49 -18.13 3.61
C ALA A 147 25.56 -18.10 4.71
N SER A 148 26.82 -17.81 4.37
CA SER A 148 27.94 -17.75 5.33
C SER A 148 28.04 -16.39 6.02
N ALA A 149 27.61 -15.32 5.35
CA ALA A 149 27.63 -13.97 5.89
C ALA A 149 26.34 -13.71 6.67
N ARG A 150 26.41 -13.79 8.00
CA ARG A 150 25.37 -13.54 9.03
C ARG A 150 24.18 -12.66 8.54
N ASN A 151 23.14 -13.21 7.93
CA ASN A 151 21.99 -12.44 7.41
C ASN A 151 22.35 -11.32 6.39
N LEU A 152 23.39 -11.51 5.59
CA LEU A 152 23.65 -10.70 4.40
C LEU A 152 22.65 -11.10 3.31
N GLU A 153 22.06 -10.12 2.62
CA GLU A 153 21.19 -10.40 1.47
C GLU A 153 21.72 -9.72 0.21
N LEU A 154 21.91 -10.47 -0.87
CA LEU A 154 22.21 -9.88 -2.17
C LEU A 154 20.96 -9.30 -2.81
N HIS A 155 21.10 -8.22 -3.60
CA HIS A 155 19.96 -7.67 -4.32
C HIS A 155 19.44 -8.65 -5.38
N ALA A 156 18.37 -9.39 -5.04
CA ALA A 156 17.83 -10.51 -5.82
C ALA A 156 17.57 -10.18 -7.29
N LYS A 157 17.01 -8.99 -7.58
CA LYS A 157 16.75 -8.56 -8.97
C LYS A 157 18.05 -8.34 -9.77
N THR A 158 19.11 -7.87 -9.12
CA THR A 158 20.42 -7.69 -9.76
C THR A 158 21.05 -9.05 -10.05
N VAL A 159 21.02 -9.99 -9.09
CA VAL A 159 21.50 -11.36 -9.28
C VAL A 159 20.77 -12.04 -10.42
N ALA A 160 19.43 -12.05 -10.39
CA ALA A 160 18.61 -12.66 -11.43
C ALA A 160 18.83 -12.00 -12.81
N GLY A 161 18.97 -10.68 -12.85
CA GLY A 161 19.26 -9.91 -14.06
C GLY A 161 20.64 -10.20 -14.64
N PHE A 162 21.66 -10.37 -13.79
CA PHE A 162 23.00 -10.76 -14.19
C PHE A 162 23.02 -12.17 -14.80
N ILE A 163 22.48 -13.16 -14.07
CA ILE A 163 22.42 -14.55 -14.51
C ILE A 163 21.64 -14.69 -15.82
N SER A 164 20.54 -13.94 -15.99
CA SER A 164 19.77 -13.91 -17.24
C SER A 164 20.57 -13.44 -18.46
N ARG A 165 21.66 -12.69 -18.27
CA ARG A 165 22.51 -12.16 -19.35
C ARG A 165 23.72 -13.06 -19.66
N LEU A 166 23.94 -14.12 -18.90
CA LEU A 166 24.96 -15.12 -19.22
C LEU A 166 24.63 -15.82 -20.54
N SER A 167 25.61 -16.53 -21.13
CA SER A 167 25.38 -17.26 -22.39
C SER A 167 24.30 -18.35 -22.22
N VAL A 168 23.67 -18.77 -23.31
CA VAL A 168 22.67 -19.88 -23.28
C VAL A 168 23.29 -21.13 -22.63
N LYS A 169 24.54 -21.45 -22.98
CA LYS A 169 25.29 -22.58 -22.41
C LYS A 169 25.43 -22.45 -20.89
N ASP A 170 25.80 -21.26 -20.41
CA ASP A 170 26.01 -21.00 -18.99
C ASP A 170 24.69 -21.05 -18.22
N ARG A 171 23.63 -20.41 -18.72
CA ARG A 171 22.30 -20.45 -18.07
C ARG A 171 21.75 -21.87 -17.98
N ALA A 172 21.82 -22.63 -19.08
CA ALA A 172 21.42 -24.04 -19.08
C ALA A 172 22.28 -24.89 -18.14
N GLY A 173 23.59 -24.59 -18.05
CA GLY A 173 24.51 -25.23 -17.10
C GLY A 173 24.15 -24.93 -15.65
N THR A 174 23.89 -23.67 -15.31
CA THR A 174 23.46 -23.23 -13.99
C THR A 174 22.14 -23.88 -13.60
N LEU A 175 21.12 -23.87 -14.47
CA LEU A 175 19.84 -24.51 -14.19
C LEU A 175 20.00 -26.02 -13.93
N ARG A 176 20.78 -26.73 -14.75
CA ARG A 176 21.06 -28.15 -14.52
C ARG A 176 21.74 -28.41 -13.18
N GLY A 177 22.70 -27.57 -12.80
CA GLY A 177 23.37 -27.68 -11.50
C GLY A 177 22.41 -27.48 -10.33
N ILE A 178 21.59 -26.43 -10.36
CA ILE A 178 20.58 -26.18 -9.32
C ILE A 178 19.64 -27.37 -9.21
N LEU A 179 19.17 -27.91 -10.32
CA LEU A 179 18.28 -29.08 -10.32
C LEU A 179 18.94 -30.36 -9.79
N GLY A 180 20.25 -30.51 -10.01
CA GLY A 180 21.02 -31.64 -9.46
C GLY A 180 21.19 -31.55 -7.94
N CYS A 181 21.21 -30.35 -7.38
CA CYS A 181 21.44 -30.12 -5.95
C CYS A 181 20.19 -29.68 -5.18
N LYS A 182 19.02 -29.53 -5.83
CA LYS A 182 17.81 -28.93 -5.23
C LYS A 182 17.31 -29.62 -3.95
N ASP A 183 17.60 -30.93 -3.82
CA ASP A 183 17.16 -31.75 -2.69
C ASP A 183 18.22 -31.76 -1.55
N GLU A 184 19.41 -31.20 -1.80
CA GLU A 184 20.40 -30.95 -0.75
C GLU A 184 19.94 -29.79 0.14
N LEU A 185 20.15 -29.91 1.45
CA LEU A 185 19.65 -28.97 2.46
C LEU A 185 19.91 -27.49 2.07
N ARG A 186 21.14 -27.19 1.66
CA ARG A 186 21.59 -25.83 1.28
C ARG A 186 20.80 -25.18 0.14
N TRP A 187 20.34 -25.98 -0.82
CA TRP A 187 19.55 -25.47 -1.95
C TRP A 187 18.06 -25.61 -1.70
N LYS A 188 17.65 -26.61 -0.91
CA LYS A 188 16.28 -26.76 -0.46
C LYS A 188 15.85 -25.54 0.35
N GLU A 189 16.62 -25.12 1.35
CA GLU A 189 16.36 -23.93 2.16
C GLU A 189 16.32 -22.66 1.29
N ALA A 190 17.29 -22.50 0.38
CA ALA A 190 17.35 -21.34 -0.52
C ALA A 190 16.13 -21.23 -1.46
N LEU A 191 15.51 -22.37 -1.81
CA LEU A 191 14.38 -22.45 -2.74
C LEU A 191 13.03 -22.70 -2.04
N GLU A 192 13.00 -22.82 -0.72
CA GLU A 192 11.82 -23.21 0.05
C GLU A 192 10.71 -22.15 -0.05
N SER A 193 11.07 -20.88 0.09
CA SER A 193 10.12 -19.77 0.07
C SER A 193 10.06 -19.07 -1.30
N PRO A 194 8.87 -18.83 -1.86
CA PRO A 194 8.68 -18.00 -3.06
C PRO A 194 9.17 -16.56 -2.92
N HIS A 195 9.35 -16.08 -1.68
CA HIS A 195 9.86 -14.75 -1.38
C HIS A 195 11.39 -14.69 -1.33
N SER A 196 12.08 -15.83 -1.35
CA SER A 196 13.54 -15.90 -1.42
C SER A 196 14.08 -15.31 -2.72
N GLY A 197 15.19 -14.57 -2.63
CA GLY A 197 15.91 -14.07 -3.81
C GLY A 197 16.37 -15.20 -4.73
N TRP A 198 16.82 -16.32 -4.16
CA TRP A 198 17.27 -17.51 -4.91
C TRP A 198 16.12 -18.22 -5.62
N PHE A 199 14.94 -18.28 -5.00
CA PHE A 199 13.74 -18.75 -5.69
C PHE A 199 13.45 -17.87 -6.92
N GLY A 200 13.56 -16.55 -6.79
CA GLY A 200 13.43 -15.62 -7.92
C GLY A 200 14.43 -15.87 -9.05
N VAL A 201 15.70 -16.15 -8.71
CA VAL A 201 16.74 -16.54 -9.68
C VAL A 201 16.38 -17.85 -10.37
N TYR A 202 15.99 -18.88 -9.62
CA TYR A 202 15.57 -20.18 -10.14
C TYR A 202 14.37 -20.05 -11.08
N GLN A 203 13.31 -19.32 -10.67
CA GLN A 203 12.15 -19.04 -11.51
C GLN A 203 12.54 -18.38 -12.82
N ARG A 204 13.48 -17.42 -12.78
CA ARG A 204 13.95 -16.71 -13.96
C ARG A 204 14.69 -17.64 -14.92
N LEU A 205 15.55 -18.52 -14.40
CA LEU A 205 16.25 -19.53 -15.17
C LEU A 205 15.29 -20.53 -15.81
N CYS A 206 14.35 -21.09 -15.04
CA CYS A 206 13.31 -21.96 -15.57
C CYS A 206 12.53 -21.24 -16.69
N ARG A 207 12.11 -19.99 -16.49
CA ARG A 207 11.36 -19.27 -17.52
C ARG A 207 12.11 -19.14 -18.85
N LEU A 208 13.43 -19.02 -18.81
CA LEU A 208 14.27 -18.86 -20.01
C LEU A 208 14.63 -20.20 -20.67
N GLU A 209 14.96 -21.22 -19.87
CA GLU A 209 15.56 -22.46 -20.37
C GLU A 209 14.61 -23.68 -20.29
N ASP A 210 13.62 -23.66 -19.39
CA ASP A 210 12.62 -24.73 -19.21
C ASP A 210 11.23 -24.16 -18.83
N PRO A 211 10.48 -23.61 -19.81
CA PRO A 211 9.19 -22.96 -19.54
C PRO A 211 8.14 -23.91 -18.94
N ALA A 212 8.26 -25.22 -19.15
CA ALA A 212 7.33 -26.19 -18.57
C ALA A 212 7.55 -26.28 -17.06
N ARG A 213 8.80 -26.42 -16.61
CA ARG A 213 9.15 -26.44 -15.19
C ARG A 213 8.83 -25.11 -14.50
N TYR A 214 9.02 -23.99 -15.21
CA TYR A 214 8.61 -22.68 -14.71
C TYR A 214 7.12 -22.64 -14.33
N LEU A 215 6.25 -23.11 -15.22
CA LEU A 215 4.80 -23.10 -14.99
C LEU A 215 4.38 -24.08 -13.90
N GLU A 216 5.01 -25.25 -13.83
CA GLU A 216 4.79 -26.23 -12.75
C GLU A 216 5.16 -25.64 -11.39
N SER A 217 6.35 -25.05 -11.30
CA SER A 217 6.82 -24.41 -10.07
C SER A 217 5.95 -23.21 -9.67
N CYS A 218 5.51 -22.39 -10.63
CA CYS A 218 4.53 -21.34 -10.37
C CYS A 218 3.23 -21.91 -9.77
N ARG A 219 2.71 -23.00 -10.33
CA ARG A 219 1.45 -23.61 -9.89
C ARG A 219 1.51 -24.14 -8.46
N VAL A 220 2.61 -24.80 -8.08
CA VAL A 220 2.78 -25.37 -6.73
C VAL A 220 2.81 -24.27 -5.66
N ASN A 221 3.36 -23.11 -5.98
CA ASN A 221 3.62 -22.02 -5.04
C ASN A 221 2.53 -20.93 -4.98
N ILE A 222 1.40 -21.09 -5.68
CA ILE A 222 0.25 -20.16 -5.63
C ILE A 222 -0.28 -19.90 -4.20
N PRO A 223 -0.35 -20.90 -3.29
CA PRO A 223 -0.85 -20.67 -1.93
C PRO A 223 0.00 -19.67 -1.13
N GLU A 224 1.29 -19.58 -1.43
CA GLU A 224 2.25 -18.71 -0.74
C GLU A 224 2.44 -17.38 -1.49
N ASP A 225 2.57 -17.43 -2.82
CA ASP A 225 2.58 -16.23 -3.67
C ASP A 225 1.55 -16.34 -4.80
N TRP A 226 0.40 -15.70 -4.57
CA TRP A 226 -0.71 -15.66 -5.52
C TRP A 226 -0.34 -15.06 -6.89
N LYS A 227 0.72 -14.23 -6.97
CA LYS A 227 1.17 -13.60 -8.22
C LYS A 227 1.60 -14.64 -9.25
N LEU A 228 2.03 -15.81 -8.80
CA LEU A 228 2.44 -16.94 -9.62
C LEU A 228 1.27 -17.59 -10.38
N ALA A 229 0.01 -17.32 -10.00
CA ALA A 229 -1.15 -17.82 -10.73
C ALA A 229 -1.28 -17.20 -12.13
N LEU A 230 -0.87 -15.93 -12.31
CA LEU A 230 -1.12 -15.19 -13.55
C LEU A 230 -0.35 -15.74 -14.77
N PRO A 231 0.96 -16.06 -14.67
CA PRO A 231 1.68 -16.75 -15.75
C PRO A 231 1.03 -18.09 -16.14
N VAL A 232 0.58 -18.87 -15.16
CA VAL A 232 -0.06 -20.17 -15.37
C VAL A 232 -1.41 -20.02 -16.08
N ALA A 233 -2.27 -19.12 -15.59
CA ALA A 233 -3.57 -18.82 -16.20
C ALA A 233 -3.42 -18.36 -17.66
N ARG A 234 -2.45 -17.48 -17.95
CA ARG A 234 -2.18 -17.00 -19.32
C ARG A 234 -1.72 -18.12 -20.25
N ASN A 235 -0.88 -19.03 -19.77
CA ASN A 235 -0.44 -20.18 -20.56
C ASN A 235 -1.62 -21.12 -20.88
N LEU A 236 -2.46 -21.42 -19.89
CA LEU A 236 -3.64 -22.26 -20.07
C LEU A 236 -4.64 -21.65 -21.06
N LEU A 237 -4.87 -20.33 -20.98
CA LEU A 237 -5.66 -19.60 -21.96
C LEU A 237 -5.10 -19.72 -23.38
N ALA A 238 -3.79 -19.55 -23.56
CA ALA A 238 -3.15 -19.68 -24.86
C ALA A 238 -3.31 -21.10 -25.45
N ARG A 239 -3.35 -22.12 -24.58
CA ARG A 239 -3.59 -23.52 -24.92
C ARG A 239 -5.07 -23.89 -25.03
N ARG A 240 -6.00 -22.93 -24.84
CA ARG A 240 -7.46 -23.15 -24.81
C ARG A 240 -7.92 -24.12 -23.72
N ALA A 241 -7.13 -24.32 -22.67
CA ALA A 241 -7.51 -25.08 -21.49
C ALA A 241 -8.31 -24.18 -20.54
N PHE A 242 -9.54 -23.85 -20.94
CA PHE A 242 -10.33 -22.79 -20.31
C PHE A 242 -10.75 -23.13 -18.88
N GLU A 243 -11.22 -24.36 -18.62
CA GLU A 243 -11.62 -24.79 -17.27
C GLU A 243 -10.46 -24.70 -16.27
N ASP A 244 -9.27 -25.16 -16.66
CA ASP A 244 -8.07 -25.02 -15.84
C ASP A 244 -7.66 -23.57 -15.62
N ALA A 245 -7.81 -22.71 -16.65
CA ALA A 245 -7.53 -21.28 -16.51
C ALA A 245 -8.48 -20.61 -15.50
N ILE A 246 -9.75 -21.01 -15.47
CA ILE A 246 -10.73 -20.58 -14.47
C ILE A 246 -10.27 -21.02 -13.08
N ARG A 247 -9.97 -22.32 -12.90
CA ARG A 247 -9.55 -22.89 -11.61
C ARG A 247 -8.32 -22.18 -11.05
N ILE A 248 -7.27 -22.00 -11.86
CA ILE A 248 -6.04 -21.32 -11.44
C ILE A 248 -6.28 -19.84 -11.10
N SER A 249 -7.11 -19.15 -11.88
CA SER A 249 -7.43 -17.74 -11.60
C SER A 249 -8.19 -17.60 -10.28
N GLY A 250 -9.14 -18.51 -10.00
CA GLY A 250 -9.86 -18.58 -8.74
C GLY A 250 -8.95 -18.92 -7.55
N GLU A 251 -8.04 -19.88 -7.70
CA GLU A 251 -7.03 -20.21 -6.69
C GLU A 251 -6.13 -19.02 -6.34
N GLY A 252 -5.65 -18.30 -7.35
CA GLY A 252 -4.85 -17.08 -7.17
C GLY A 252 -5.62 -15.98 -6.44
N LEU A 253 -6.87 -15.70 -6.82
CA LEU A 253 -7.68 -14.68 -6.15
C LEU A 253 -8.07 -15.07 -4.72
N ARG A 254 -8.29 -16.36 -4.46
CA ARG A 254 -8.54 -16.87 -3.11
C ARG A 254 -7.32 -16.70 -2.20
N SER A 255 -6.13 -17.02 -2.72
CA SER A 255 -4.84 -16.78 -2.05
C SER A 255 -4.62 -15.29 -1.79
N PHE A 256 -4.85 -14.43 -2.79
CA PHE A 256 -4.79 -12.98 -2.65
C PHE A 256 -5.67 -12.43 -1.53
N LEU A 257 -6.88 -12.97 -1.37
CA LEU A 257 -7.86 -12.58 -0.37
C LEU A 257 -7.63 -13.20 1.02
N ASN A 258 -6.61 -14.05 1.19
CA ASN A 258 -6.35 -14.81 2.42
C ASN A 258 -7.60 -15.57 2.92
N LEU A 259 -8.41 -16.11 2.01
CA LEU A 259 -9.62 -16.84 2.39
C LEU A 259 -9.25 -18.20 3.01
N ARG A 260 -9.98 -18.59 4.05
CA ARG A 260 -9.77 -19.88 4.72
C ARG A 260 -10.04 -21.04 3.76
N THR A 261 -9.40 -22.17 3.98
CA THR A 261 -9.67 -23.41 3.24
C THR A 261 -11.18 -23.73 3.25
N GLY A 262 -11.76 -23.92 2.06
CA GLY A 262 -13.20 -24.15 1.88
C GLY A 262 -14.04 -22.89 1.64
N GLN A 263 -13.50 -21.69 1.87
CA GLN A 263 -14.17 -20.45 1.47
C GLN A 263 -13.90 -20.16 -0.02
N THR A 264 -14.95 -19.75 -0.73
CA THR A 264 -14.87 -19.31 -2.12
C THR A 264 -15.25 -17.84 -2.22
N TRP A 265 -14.66 -17.16 -3.20
CA TRP A 265 -15.11 -15.84 -3.61
C TRP A 265 -15.87 -15.99 -4.92
N ASP A 266 -17.13 -15.59 -4.93
CA ASP A 266 -17.95 -15.55 -6.13
C ASP A 266 -17.95 -14.13 -6.72
N PRO A 267 -17.41 -13.93 -7.95
CA PRO A 267 -17.39 -12.62 -8.61
C PRO A 267 -18.79 -12.03 -8.85
N LYS A 268 -19.85 -12.85 -8.86
CA LYS A 268 -21.25 -12.41 -9.04
C LYS A 268 -21.91 -11.94 -7.76
N GLU A 269 -21.37 -12.34 -6.62
CA GLU A 269 -21.98 -12.10 -5.31
C GLU A 269 -21.24 -11.05 -4.50
N VAL A 270 -19.90 -10.99 -4.59
CA VAL A 270 -19.08 -10.18 -3.67
C VAL A 270 -18.12 -9.25 -4.41
N LEU A 271 -18.14 -7.97 -4.10
CA LEU A 271 -17.28 -6.96 -4.71
C LEU A 271 -15.82 -7.09 -4.22
N LEU A 272 -14.88 -7.33 -5.12
CA LEU A 272 -13.46 -7.48 -4.79
C LEU A 272 -12.86 -6.21 -4.20
N ALA A 273 -13.15 -5.04 -4.79
CA ALA A 273 -12.68 -3.74 -4.29
C ALA A 273 -13.19 -3.41 -2.87
N GLY A 274 -14.24 -4.10 -2.41
CA GLY A 274 -14.76 -4.01 -1.05
C GLY A 274 -13.89 -4.72 -0.01
N HIS A 275 -13.07 -5.69 -0.42
CA HIS A 275 -12.22 -6.43 0.51
C HIS A 275 -11.10 -5.57 1.08
N ARG A 276 -10.80 -5.83 2.36
CA ARG A 276 -9.73 -5.16 3.09
C ARG A 276 -8.38 -5.35 2.36
N GLU A 277 -8.04 -6.59 2.04
CA GLU A 277 -6.77 -6.96 1.39
C GLU A 277 -6.51 -6.19 0.09
N TYR A 278 -7.55 -5.98 -0.72
CA TYR A 278 -7.44 -5.20 -1.96
C TYR A 278 -7.05 -3.74 -1.73
N ARG A 279 -7.52 -3.14 -0.62
CA ARG A 279 -7.25 -1.73 -0.31
C ARG A 279 -5.90 -1.50 0.39
N TYR A 280 -5.30 -2.52 0.99
CA TYR A 280 -3.96 -2.40 1.62
C TYR A 280 -2.82 -2.74 0.66
N ARG A 281 -3.08 -3.50 -0.42
CA ARG A 281 -2.06 -4.00 -1.37
C ARG A 281 -2.01 -3.21 -2.69
N GLU A 282 -2.27 -1.89 -2.67
CA GLU A 282 -2.46 -1.05 -3.88
C GLU A 282 -1.42 -1.22 -5.01
N PRO A 283 -0.09 -1.38 -4.75
CA PRO A 283 0.89 -1.59 -5.83
C PRO A 283 0.69 -2.90 -6.60
N ASP A 284 0.13 -3.93 -5.96
CA ASP A 284 -0.02 -5.28 -6.53
C ASP A 284 -1.37 -5.52 -7.21
N ASN A 285 -2.30 -4.58 -7.09
CA ASN A 285 -3.67 -4.71 -7.62
C ASN A 285 -3.72 -4.93 -9.14
N CYS A 286 -2.70 -4.51 -9.89
CA CYS A 286 -2.64 -4.72 -11.33
C CYS A 286 -2.59 -6.21 -11.72
N GLN A 287 -1.96 -7.07 -10.90
CA GLN A 287 -1.89 -8.50 -11.17
C GLN A 287 -3.20 -9.21 -10.83
N ALA A 288 -3.89 -8.78 -9.77
CA ALA A 288 -5.23 -9.28 -9.42
C ALA A 288 -6.23 -8.97 -10.53
N VAL A 289 -6.19 -7.75 -11.08
CA VAL A 289 -6.96 -7.38 -12.28
C VAL A 289 -6.58 -8.25 -13.49
N GLY A 290 -5.29 -8.56 -13.65
CA GLY A 290 -4.82 -9.49 -14.67
C GLY A 290 -5.43 -10.90 -14.55
N LEU A 291 -5.64 -11.39 -13.32
CA LEU A 291 -6.32 -12.66 -13.05
C LEU A 291 -7.81 -12.60 -13.38
N LEU A 292 -8.50 -11.51 -13.02
CA LEU A 292 -9.91 -11.28 -13.42
C LEU A 292 -10.06 -11.29 -14.94
N ASP A 293 -9.15 -10.62 -15.66
CA ASP A 293 -9.15 -10.59 -17.12
C ASP A 293 -8.87 -11.96 -17.74
N ALA A 294 -7.98 -12.75 -17.14
CA ALA A 294 -7.72 -14.11 -17.58
C ALA A 294 -8.95 -15.01 -17.39
N TRP A 295 -9.55 -14.99 -16.20
CA TRP A 295 -10.78 -15.71 -15.90
C TRP A 295 -11.91 -15.29 -16.86
N ARG A 296 -12.12 -13.99 -17.05
CA ARG A 296 -13.16 -13.48 -17.96
C ARG A 296 -13.03 -14.05 -19.36
N LYS A 297 -11.82 -14.11 -19.91
CA LYS A 297 -11.57 -14.66 -21.26
C LYS A 297 -11.91 -16.15 -21.34
N ALA A 298 -11.54 -16.93 -20.31
CA ALA A 298 -11.89 -18.34 -20.24
C ALA A 298 -13.40 -18.56 -20.11
N ALA A 299 -14.07 -17.82 -19.23
CA ALA A 299 -15.52 -17.89 -19.01
C ALA A 299 -16.30 -17.59 -20.29
N ARG A 300 -15.92 -16.55 -21.06
CA ARG A 300 -16.52 -16.27 -22.37
C ARG A 300 -16.36 -17.41 -23.36
N ALA A 301 -15.18 -18.03 -23.38
CA ALA A 301 -14.91 -19.14 -24.30
C ALA A 301 -15.74 -20.39 -23.98
N LEU A 302 -16.19 -20.55 -22.73
CA LEU A 302 -17.08 -21.62 -22.28
C LEU A 302 -18.57 -21.25 -22.34
N GLY A 303 -18.93 -20.04 -22.78
CA GLY A 303 -20.32 -19.56 -22.81
C GLY A 303 -20.89 -19.16 -21.44
N GLU A 304 -20.04 -18.95 -20.43
CA GLU A 304 -20.45 -18.45 -19.11
C GLU A 304 -20.60 -16.92 -19.11
N ASP A 305 -21.55 -16.41 -19.89
CA ASP A 305 -21.67 -14.97 -20.17
C ASP A 305 -21.93 -14.11 -18.93
N GLU A 306 -22.75 -14.59 -17.99
CA GLU A 306 -23.01 -13.88 -16.74
C GLU A 306 -21.73 -13.74 -15.89
N THR A 307 -20.98 -14.84 -15.73
CA THR A 307 -19.70 -14.85 -15.00
C THR A 307 -18.68 -13.92 -15.68
N ALA A 308 -18.59 -13.97 -17.02
CA ALA A 308 -17.71 -13.10 -17.78
C ALA A 308 -18.09 -11.61 -17.62
N CYS A 309 -19.39 -11.30 -17.58
CA CYS A 309 -19.88 -9.96 -17.32
C CYS A 309 -19.49 -9.49 -15.91
N ALA A 310 -19.70 -10.32 -14.90
CA ALA A 310 -19.33 -10.03 -13.51
C ALA A 310 -17.83 -9.74 -13.38
N LEU A 311 -16.97 -10.58 -13.95
CA LEU A 311 -15.51 -10.39 -13.93
C LEU A 311 -15.09 -9.11 -14.66
N GLY A 312 -15.77 -8.75 -15.75
CA GLY A 312 -15.57 -7.49 -16.46
C GLY A 312 -15.87 -6.27 -15.59
N LEU A 313 -17.04 -6.27 -14.94
CA LEU A 313 -17.45 -5.22 -14.02
C LEU A 313 -16.50 -5.14 -12.80
N GLN A 314 -16.14 -6.28 -12.20
CA GLN A 314 -15.18 -6.34 -11.10
C GLN A 314 -13.83 -5.73 -11.49
N ALA A 315 -13.31 -6.06 -12.68
CA ALA A 315 -12.05 -5.50 -13.17
C ALA A 315 -12.12 -3.99 -13.43
N ALA A 316 -13.25 -3.46 -13.89
CA ALA A 316 -13.45 -2.02 -14.06
C ALA A 316 -13.48 -1.30 -12.70
N LEU A 317 -14.25 -1.81 -11.74
CA LEU A 317 -14.34 -1.25 -10.40
C LEU A 317 -13.00 -1.36 -9.65
N CYS A 318 -12.28 -2.46 -9.77
CA CYS A 318 -10.95 -2.60 -9.17
C CYS A 318 -9.97 -1.51 -9.63
N ARG A 319 -10.04 -1.09 -10.91
CA ARG A 319 -9.19 -0.01 -11.43
C ARG A 319 -9.64 1.36 -10.92
N GLU A 320 -10.94 1.65 -10.99
CA GLU A 320 -11.46 3.02 -10.88
C GLU A 320 -12.67 3.16 -9.93
N TRP A 321 -12.76 2.36 -8.87
CA TRP A 321 -13.93 2.39 -7.95
C TRP A 321 -14.21 3.77 -7.33
N ALA A 322 -13.19 4.63 -7.23
CA ALA A 322 -13.31 5.98 -6.70
C ALA A 322 -13.70 7.03 -7.77
N ASP A 323 -13.50 6.73 -9.06
CA ASP A 323 -14.05 7.51 -10.16
C ASP A 323 -15.49 7.07 -10.41
N TRP A 324 -16.44 7.93 -10.04
CA TRP A 324 -17.85 7.62 -10.18
C TRP A 324 -18.31 7.61 -11.64
N ASP A 325 -17.68 8.39 -12.52
CA ASP A 325 -18.04 8.41 -13.94
C ASP A 325 -17.65 7.06 -14.57
N ALA A 326 -16.44 6.58 -14.30
CA ALA A 326 -15.97 5.29 -14.76
C ALA A 326 -16.75 4.12 -14.14
N SER A 327 -17.01 4.18 -12.83
CA SER A 327 -17.74 3.13 -12.10
C SER A 327 -19.18 3.01 -12.58
N LEU A 328 -19.90 4.13 -12.72
CA LEU A 328 -21.29 4.14 -13.19
C LEU A 328 -21.38 3.73 -14.65
N GLY A 329 -20.46 4.18 -15.52
CA GLY A 329 -20.37 3.69 -16.89
C GLY A 329 -20.20 2.17 -16.97
N ALA A 330 -19.36 1.59 -16.10
CA ALA A 330 -19.20 0.14 -16.05
C ALA A 330 -20.47 -0.61 -15.62
N PHE A 331 -21.32 0.00 -14.78
CA PHE A 331 -22.64 -0.56 -14.45
C PHE A 331 -23.66 -0.41 -15.58
N GLU A 332 -23.58 0.68 -16.36
CA GLU A 332 -24.42 0.91 -17.55
C GLU A 332 -24.09 -0.06 -18.69
N ASP A 333 -22.82 -0.45 -18.82
CA ASP A 333 -22.35 -1.41 -19.81
C ASP A 333 -22.80 -2.87 -19.53
N VAL A 334 -23.40 -3.14 -18.35
CA VAL A 334 -23.91 -4.48 -18.02
C VAL A 334 -25.19 -4.75 -18.83
N PRO A 335 -25.26 -5.86 -19.59
CA PRO A 335 -26.46 -6.21 -20.36
C PRO A 335 -27.71 -6.29 -19.47
N PRO A 336 -28.90 -5.86 -19.97
CA PRO A 336 -30.14 -5.88 -19.20
C PRO A 336 -30.53 -7.26 -18.65
N GLY A 337 -30.13 -8.33 -19.34
CA GLY A 337 -30.33 -9.72 -18.88
C GLY A 337 -29.59 -10.08 -17.59
N PHE A 338 -28.61 -9.28 -17.17
CA PHE A 338 -27.82 -9.47 -15.96
C PHE A 338 -28.03 -8.33 -14.94
N SER A 339 -29.20 -7.70 -14.94
CA SER A 339 -29.53 -6.58 -14.02
C SER A 339 -29.41 -6.96 -12.54
N GLY A 340 -29.81 -8.18 -12.16
CA GLY A 340 -29.69 -8.67 -10.78
C GLY A 340 -28.24 -8.69 -10.27
N LEU A 341 -27.30 -9.09 -11.12
CA LEU A 341 -25.86 -9.01 -10.85
C LEU A 341 -25.41 -7.55 -10.66
N ALA A 342 -25.77 -6.67 -11.59
CA ALA A 342 -25.41 -5.26 -11.53
C ALA A 342 -25.95 -4.59 -10.25
N ASP A 343 -27.19 -4.89 -9.87
CA ASP A 343 -27.84 -4.36 -8.66
C ASP A 343 -27.16 -4.81 -7.39
N ARG A 344 -26.79 -6.09 -7.31
CA ARG A 344 -26.10 -6.64 -6.14
C ARG A 344 -24.71 -6.04 -5.96
N LEU A 345 -23.92 -5.96 -7.03
CA LEU A 345 -22.57 -5.38 -6.97
C LEU A 345 -22.61 -3.86 -6.78
N PHE A 346 -23.61 -3.17 -7.34
CA PHE A 346 -23.82 -1.75 -7.10
C PHE A 346 -24.17 -1.46 -5.65
N ALA A 347 -24.99 -2.28 -4.99
CA ALA A 347 -25.31 -2.10 -3.58
C ALA A 347 -24.05 -2.13 -2.71
N GLN A 348 -23.10 -3.00 -3.04
CA GLN A 348 -21.80 -3.10 -2.36
C GLN A 348 -20.86 -1.95 -2.72
N TRP A 349 -20.75 -1.57 -4.00
CA TRP A 349 -19.96 -0.41 -4.42
C TRP A 349 -20.45 0.86 -3.75
N ARG A 350 -21.77 1.06 -3.69
CA ARG A 350 -22.41 2.18 -3.00
C ARG A 350 -22.07 2.20 -1.50
N GLY A 351 -22.04 1.03 -0.86
CA GLY A 351 -21.58 0.90 0.53
C GLY A 351 -20.10 1.28 0.68
N LEU A 352 -19.26 0.75 -0.20
CA LEU A 352 -17.82 1.02 -0.25
C LEU A 352 -17.53 2.53 -0.39
N VAL A 353 -18.11 3.21 -1.37
CA VAL A 353 -17.84 4.64 -1.59
C VAL A 353 -18.38 5.52 -0.46
N ALA A 354 -19.49 5.14 0.18
CA ALA A 354 -20.01 5.84 1.34
C ALA A 354 -19.08 5.71 2.55
N ASP A 355 -18.66 4.49 2.87
CA ASP A 355 -17.74 4.20 3.96
C ASP A 355 -16.38 4.86 3.75
N ALA A 356 -15.81 4.69 2.55
CA ALA A 356 -14.53 5.27 2.20
C ALA A 356 -14.58 6.79 2.15
N SER A 357 -15.74 7.41 1.88
CA SER A 357 -15.91 8.88 1.90
C SER A 357 -15.99 9.47 3.31
N LEU A 358 -16.32 8.68 4.34
CA LEU A 358 -16.52 9.19 5.70
C LEU A 358 -15.43 8.76 6.70
N GLY A 359 -14.63 7.75 6.32
CA GLY A 359 -13.51 7.23 7.10
C GLY A 359 -13.91 6.44 8.35
N PRO A 360 -12.93 5.82 9.05
CA PRO A 360 -13.18 4.90 10.17
C PRO A 360 -13.90 5.55 11.36
N ALA A 361 -13.60 6.84 11.63
CA ALA A 361 -14.17 7.59 12.76
C ALA A 361 -15.69 7.80 12.68
N SER A 362 -16.28 7.62 11.49
CA SER A 362 -17.73 7.74 11.28
C SER A 362 -18.47 6.39 11.38
N ARG A 363 -17.75 5.26 11.48
CA ARG A 363 -18.34 3.90 11.54
C ARG A 363 -18.91 3.55 12.92
N GLN A 364 -18.43 4.20 13.99
CA GLN A 364 -18.78 3.82 15.38
C GLN A 364 -20.15 4.35 15.86
N GLY A 365 -20.82 5.25 15.12
CA GLY A 365 -22.04 5.94 15.60
C GLY A 365 -23.29 5.79 14.73
N ALA A 366 -23.20 5.24 13.52
CA ALA A 366 -24.31 5.18 12.57
C ALA A 366 -24.32 3.87 11.75
N SER A 367 -24.16 2.74 12.44
CA SER A 367 -24.35 1.41 11.85
C SER A 367 -25.69 1.33 11.12
N GLY A 368 -25.67 1.11 9.80
CA GLY A 368 -26.85 0.78 8.99
C GLY A 368 -27.66 1.94 8.42
N MET A 369 -27.39 3.20 8.74
CA MET A 369 -28.19 4.32 8.21
C MET A 369 -27.69 4.79 6.84
N ARG A 370 -28.53 4.66 5.80
CA ARG A 370 -28.27 5.27 4.49
C ARG A 370 -28.18 6.79 4.64
N ASN A 371 -27.03 7.35 4.27
CA ASN A 371 -26.75 8.79 4.24
C ASN A 371 -26.83 9.38 2.82
N TRP A 372 -26.57 10.69 2.69
CA TRP A 372 -26.63 11.43 1.43
C TRP A 372 -25.69 10.89 0.33
N ILE A 373 -24.59 10.22 0.66
CA ILE A 373 -23.67 9.64 -0.35
C ILE A 373 -24.32 8.43 -1.01
N HIS A 374 -25.06 7.60 -0.25
CA HIS A 374 -25.87 6.53 -0.84
C HIS A 374 -26.96 7.13 -1.74
N ALA A 375 -27.64 8.18 -1.28
CA ALA A 375 -28.66 8.86 -2.08
C ALA A 375 -28.07 9.47 -3.36
N LEU A 376 -26.86 10.03 -3.29
CA LEU A 376 -26.16 10.58 -4.45
C LEU A 376 -25.83 9.49 -5.47
N ALA A 377 -25.30 8.35 -5.01
CA ALA A 377 -25.00 7.21 -5.87
C ALA A 377 -26.26 6.62 -6.50
N ASP A 378 -27.33 6.41 -5.72
CA ASP A 378 -28.62 5.91 -6.22
C ASP A 378 -29.21 6.86 -7.28
N ALA A 379 -29.17 8.18 -7.02
CA ALA A 379 -29.66 9.18 -7.96
C ALA A 379 -28.79 9.30 -9.22
N ALA A 380 -27.47 9.12 -9.09
CA ALA A 380 -26.54 9.13 -10.21
C ALA A 380 -26.79 7.95 -11.16
N ARG A 381 -27.19 6.79 -10.63
CA ARG A 381 -27.51 5.61 -11.44
C ARG A 381 -28.86 5.71 -12.15
N SER A 382 -29.92 6.12 -11.45
CA SER A 382 -31.28 6.05 -12.03
C SER A 382 -32.31 7.05 -11.49
N GLY A 383 -32.00 7.83 -10.45
CA GLY A 383 -33.00 8.68 -9.77
C GLY A 383 -33.05 10.14 -10.20
N GLY A 384 -31.99 10.67 -10.81
CA GLY A 384 -31.92 12.08 -11.21
C GLY A 384 -32.02 13.07 -10.03
N SER A 385 -32.11 14.36 -10.36
CA SER A 385 -32.02 15.46 -9.38
C SER A 385 -33.13 15.43 -8.33
N GLU A 386 -34.39 15.16 -8.73
CA GLU A 386 -35.52 15.23 -7.80
C GLU A 386 -35.48 14.10 -6.76
N ALA A 387 -35.14 12.87 -7.17
CA ALA A 387 -35.02 11.76 -6.24
C ALA A 387 -33.86 11.99 -5.26
N PHE A 388 -32.75 12.57 -5.72
CA PHE A 388 -31.65 12.96 -4.84
C PHE A 388 -32.12 13.92 -3.75
N HIS A 389 -32.78 15.02 -4.12
CA HIS A 389 -33.21 16.05 -3.18
C HIS A 389 -34.23 15.52 -2.19
N ARG A 390 -35.21 14.73 -2.66
CA ARG A 390 -36.20 14.07 -1.81
C ARG A 390 -35.54 13.16 -0.77
N SER A 391 -34.54 12.39 -1.20
CA SER A 391 -33.81 11.46 -0.33
C SER A 391 -32.97 12.18 0.72
N VAL A 392 -32.30 13.27 0.36
CA VAL A 392 -31.53 14.11 1.31
C VAL A 392 -32.46 14.76 2.34
N LYS A 393 -33.62 15.28 1.91
CA LYS A 393 -34.64 15.84 2.83
C LYS A 393 -35.21 14.79 3.77
N GLY A 394 -35.51 13.59 3.26
CA GLY A 394 -35.93 12.46 4.08
C GLY A 394 -34.86 12.06 5.10
N TRP A 395 -33.59 12.02 4.67
CA TRP A 395 -32.46 11.75 5.55
C TRP A 395 -32.30 12.81 6.66
N PHE A 396 -32.50 14.10 6.36
CA PHE A 396 -32.58 15.13 7.40
C PHE A 396 -33.70 14.85 8.41
N GLY A 397 -34.91 14.53 7.96
CA GLY A 397 -36.01 14.19 8.86
C GLY A 397 -35.72 12.99 9.76
N GLU A 398 -35.10 11.93 9.22
CA GLU A 398 -34.77 10.72 9.99
C GLU A 398 -33.64 10.93 11.00
N THR A 399 -32.67 11.77 10.67
CA THR A 399 -31.52 12.05 11.54
C THR A 399 -31.91 12.93 12.72
N GLU A 400 -32.89 13.83 12.57
CA GLU A 400 -33.37 14.72 13.64
C GLU A 400 -34.14 14.02 14.76
N LYS A 401 -34.56 12.77 14.56
CA LYS A 401 -35.40 12.04 15.53
C LYS A 401 -34.74 11.87 16.90
N THR A 402 -33.43 11.67 16.97
CA THR A 402 -32.72 11.49 18.25
C THR A 402 -31.36 12.21 18.28
N PRO A 403 -30.92 12.74 19.43
CA PRO A 403 -29.58 13.35 19.56
C PRO A 403 -28.43 12.37 19.24
N ALA A 404 -28.59 11.08 19.57
CA ALA A 404 -27.60 10.06 19.27
C ALA A 404 -27.41 9.89 17.74
N ARG A 405 -28.51 9.85 16.96
CA ARG A 405 -28.45 9.79 15.50
C ARG A 405 -27.78 11.03 14.90
N LEU A 406 -28.16 12.22 15.37
CA LEU A 406 -27.55 13.49 14.94
C LEU A 406 -26.03 13.51 15.15
N ARG A 407 -25.55 13.07 16.32
CA ARG A 407 -24.11 12.98 16.60
C ARG A 407 -23.43 11.94 15.71
N GLY A 408 -24.07 10.79 15.48
CA GLY A 408 -23.58 9.73 14.59
C GLY A 408 -23.42 10.19 13.14
N VAL A 409 -24.28 11.08 12.64
CA VAL A 409 -24.24 11.57 11.25
C VAL A 409 -23.45 12.87 11.06
N PHE A 410 -22.85 13.43 12.11
CA PHE A 410 -21.92 14.57 11.97
C PHE A 410 -20.88 14.30 10.88
N GLY A 411 -20.47 13.03 10.75
CA GLY A 411 -19.87 12.38 9.57
C GLY A 411 -20.19 13.04 8.25
N ALA A 412 -21.30 12.56 7.77
CA ALA A 412 -21.85 12.87 6.48
C ALA A 412 -22.23 14.35 6.36
N LEU A 413 -22.72 14.99 7.43
CA LEU A 413 -23.10 16.40 7.40
C LEU A 413 -21.91 17.33 7.15
N ALA A 414 -20.79 17.09 7.83
CA ALA A 414 -19.56 17.86 7.61
C ALA A 414 -19.08 17.69 6.16
N THR A 415 -19.00 16.45 5.67
CA THR A 415 -18.58 16.17 4.29
C THR A 415 -19.51 16.80 3.25
N LEU A 416 -20.83 16.72 3.43
CA LEU A 416 -21.80 17.37 2.54
C LEU A 416 -21.62 18.88 2.51
N THR A 417 -21.42 19.49 3.68
CA THR A 417 -21.21 20.94 3.80
C THR A 417 -19.96 21.37 3.02
N MET A 418 -18.87 20.62 3.15
CA MET A 418 -17.65 20.92 2.41
C MET A 418 -17.80 20.65 0.91
N ASP A 419 -18.52 19.60 0.50
CA ASP A 419 -18.65 19.24 -0.91
C ASP A 419 -19.66 20.11 -1.70
N LEU A 420 -20.59 20.81 -1.02
CA LEU A 420 -21.57 21.68 -1.68
C LEU A 420 -21.01 23.06 -2.06
N ASP A 421 -20.28 23.71 -1.16
CA ASP A 421 -19.83 25.10 -1.34
C ASP A 421 -18.48 25.41 -0.69
N ASP A 422 -17.64 24.40 -0.45
CA ASP A 422 -16.40 24.49 0.34
C ASP A 422 -16.64 25.09 1.75
N GLY A 423 -17.86 24.96 2.28
CA GLY A 423 -18.28 25.52 3.55
C GLY A 423 -18.35 27.06 3.56
N ARG A 424 -18.46 27.73 2.41
CA ARG A 424 -18.51 29.20 2.33
C ARG A 424 -19.67 29.80 3.12
N ALA A 425 -20.89 29.29 2.95
CA ALA A 425 -22.06 29.76 3.69
C ALA A 425 -21.88 29.57 5.20
N LEU A 426 -21.29 28.43 5.61
CA LEU A 426 -21.02 28.16 7.02
C LEU A 426 -19.95 29.10 7.59
N ARG A 427 -18.88 29.36 6.83
CA ARG A 427 -17.78 30.25 7.21
C ARG A 427 -18.24 31.70 7.36
N GLN A 428 -19.17 32.15 6.52
CA GLN A 428 -19.80 33.47 6.65
C GLN A 428 -20.64 33.60 7.91
N ALA A 429 -21.33 32.52 8.30
CA ALA A 429 -22.21 32.52 9.47
C ALA A 429 -21.47 32.27 10.81
N SER A 430 -20.49 31.38 10.83
CA SER A 430 -19.63 31.14 11.99
C SER A 430 -18.27 30.58 11.57
N ARG A 431 -17.22 31.33 11.90
CA ARG A 431 -15.83 30.86 11.68
C ARG A 431 -15.50 29.67 12.57
N GLN A 432 -16.05 29.60 13.77
CA GLN A 432 -15.80 28.50 14.69
C GLN A 432 -16.47 27.20 14.24
N VAL A 433 -17.73 27.25 13.77
CA VAL A 433 -18.41 26.06 13.23
C VAL A 433 -17.70 25.58 11.96
N TYR A 434 -17.32 26.50 11.07
CA TYR A 434 -16.50 26.15 9.91
C TYR A 434 -15.21 25.43 10.31
N ARG A 435 -14.45 25.95 11.28
CA ARG A 435 -13.24 25.28 11.79
C ARG A 435 -13.52 23.88 12.31
N LEU A 436 -14.60 23.68 13.07
CA LEU A 436 -14.98 22.35 13.59
C LEU A 436 -15.31 21.37 12.46
N VAL A 437 -16.00 21.84 11.41
CA VAL A 437 -16.38 21.04 10.25
C VAL A 437 -15.17 20.73 9.36
N SER A 438 -14.31 21.71 9.07
CA SER A 438 -13.13 21.55 8.22
C SER A 438 -12.00 20.75 8.87
N ARG A 439 -11.90 20.77 10.20
CA ARG A 439 -10.90 19.96 10.94
C ARG A 439 -11.18 18.47 10.86
N ARG A 440 -12.36 18.06 10.38
CA ARG A 440 -12.77 16.67 10.41
C ARG A 440 -12.00 15.89 9.33
N PRO A 441 -11.10 14.98 9.71
CA PRO A 441 -10.50 14.08 8.74
C PRO A 441 -11.61 13.09 8.36
N GLY A 442 -11.87 12.90 7.09
CA GLY A 442 -12.83 11.87 6.74
C GLY A 442 -12.92 11.60 5.28
N GLY A 443 -12.15 10.61 4.84
CA GLY A 443 -12.42 9.88 3.62
C GLY A 443 -11.23 9.81 2.67
N ASP A 444 -11.27 8.83 1.77
CA ASP A 444 -10.35 8.70 0.65
C ASP A 444 -10.42 9.98 -0.20
N ARG A 445 -9.27 10.64 -0.38
CA ARG A 445 -9.18 11.92 -1.10
C ARG A 445 -9.59 11.79 -2.57
N ARG A 446 -9.47 10.60 -3.16
CA ARG A 446 -9.87 10.31 -4.54
C ARG A 446 -11.37 10.54 -4.76
N LEU A 447 -12.19 10.31 -3.74
CA LEU A 447 -13.66 10.39 -3.85
C LEU A 447 -14.19 11.84 -3.84
N GLY A 448 -13.43 12.81 -3.32
CA GLY A 448 -13.91 14.18 -3.18
C GLY A 448 -14.25 14.84 -4.53
N GLY A 449 -13.41 14.61 -5.54
CA GLY A 449 -13.64 15.13 -6.90
C GLY A 449 -14.91 14.57 -7.52
N SER A 450 -15.11 13.25 -7.43
CA SER A 450 -16.28 12.54 -7.95
C SER A 450 -17.58 13.02 -7.29
N ARG A 451 -17.62 13.09 -5.94
CA ARG A 451 -18.81 13.56 -5.21
C ARG A 451 -19.21 14.98 -5.60
N ARG A 452 -18.27 15.93 -5.64
CA ARG A 452 -18.54 17.32 -6.02
C ARG A 452 -19.02 17.46 -7.47
N ARG A 453 -18.51 16.63 -8.38
CA ARG A 453 -18.96 16.60 -9.77
C ARG A 453 -20.42 16.15 -9.88
N TRP A 454 -20.75 15.05 -9.21
CA TRP A 454 -22.11 14.50 -9.23
C TRP A 454 -23.11 15.38 -8.47
N LEU A 455 -22.72 16.01 -7.37
CA LEU A 455 -23.52 17.04 -6.70
C LEU A 455 -23.86 18.18 -7.66
N ARG A 456 -22.92 18.65 -8.48
CA ARG A 456 -23.20 19.68 -9.50
C ARG A 456 -24.18 19.19 -10.56
N ARG A 457 -24.01 17.97 -11.10
CA ARG A 457 -24.91 17.39 -12.11
C ARG A 457 -26.33 17.21 -11.59
N LEU A 458 -26.49 16.80 -10.33
CA LEU A 458 -27.78 16.57 -9.68
C LEU A 458 -28.34 17.81 -8.96
N LYS A 459 -27.91 19.01 -9.39
CA LYS A 459 -28.34 20.31 -8.85
C LYS A 459 -28.27 20.40 -7.31
N GLY A 460 -27.27 19.76 -6.70
CA GLY A 460 -27.04 19.80 -5.25
C GLY A 460 -26.82 21.22 -4.71
N ARG A 461 -26.48 22.19 -5.57
CA ARG A 461 -26.36 23.62 -5.23
C ARG A 461 -27.64 24.26 -4.68
N ASP A 462 -28.79 23.61 -4.79
CA ASP A 462 -30.06 24.11 -4.24
C ASP A 462 -30.27 23.65 -2.77
N LEU A 463 -29.47 22.69 -2.28
CA LEU A 463 -29.48 22.19 -0.90
C LEU A 463 -28.82 23.06 0.18
N PRO A 464 -27.89 24.01 -0.09
CA PRO A 464 -27.22 24.78 0.95
C PRO A 464 -28.17 25.50 1.91
N ALA A 465 -29.29 26.06 1.42
CA ALA A 465 -30.26 26.72 2.28
C ALA A 465 -30.91 25.75 3.28
N ASP A 466 -31.34 24.58 2.80
CA ASP A 466 -31.93 23.52 3.62
C ASP A 466 -30.92 22.95 4.63
N LEU A 467 -29.67 22.70 4.19
CA LEU A 467 -28.59 22.23 5.04
C LEU A 467 -28.20 23.26 6.10
N PHE A 468 -28.19 24.55 5.75
CA PHE A 468 -27.87 25.61 6.67
C PHE A 468 -28.97 25.80 7.73
N ALA A 469 -30.24 25.74 7.32
CA ALA A 469 -31.37 25.73 8.24
C ALA A 469 -31.33 24.52 9.18
N PHE A 470 -30.97 23.34 8.65
CA PHE A 470 -30.75 22.12 9.43
C PHE A 470 -29.65 22.30 10.49
N TRP A 471 -28.49 22.84 10.09
CA TRP A 471 -27.39 23.14 11.02
C TRP A 471 -27.87 24.07 12.14
N LYS A 472 -28.51 25.19 11.82
CA LYS A 472 -28.98 26.17 12.82
C LYS A 472 -29.94 25.55 13.84
N ARG A 473 -30.89 24.72 13.38
CA ARG A 473 -31.88 24.08 14.24
C ARG A 473 -31.28 23.01 15.15
N ASN A 474 -30.26 22.28 14.70
CA ASN A 474 -29.76 21.09 15.39
C ASN A 474 -28.40 21.22 16.05
N PHE A 475 -27.63 22.30 15.81
CA PHE A 475 -26.26 22.43 16.30
C PHE A 475 -26.15 22.23 17.82
N ALA A 476 -27.08 22.83 18.59
CA ALA A 476 -27.15 22.67 20.05
C ALA A 476 -27.28 21.21 20.52
N ARG A 477 -27.93 20.35 19.73
CA ARG A 477 -28.17 18.93 20.02
C ARG A 477 -26.96 18.03 19.68
N MET A 478 -26.01 18.56 18.91
CA MET A 478 -24.79 17.86 18.49
C MET A 478 -23.61 18.09 19.44
N LEU A 479 -23.76 19.00 20.42
CA LEU A 479 -22.71 19.26 21.40
C LEU A 479 -22.29 17.95 22.10
N PRO A 480 -20.98 17.72 22.28
CA PRO A 480 -20.47 16.66 23.15
C PRO A 480 -21.02 16.84 24.56
N ASP A 481 -21.39 15.74 25.21
CA ASP A 481 -21.78 15.74 26.61
C ASP A 481 -20.51 15.83 27.49
N PRO A 482 -20.40 16.79 28.43
CA PRO A 482 -19.31 16.82 29.40
C PRO A 482 -19.20 15.53 30.23
N GLY A 483 -20.30 14.77 30.35
CA GLY A 483 -20.35 13.42 30.89
C GLY A 483 -19.34 12.46 30.28
N ASP A 484 -19.15 12.55 28.96
CA ASP A 484 -18.37 11.63 28.13
C ASP A 484 -16.88 12.04 28.00
N ALA A 485 -16.46 13.10 28.71
CA ALA A 485 -15.10 13.61 28.63
C ALA A 485 -14.09 12.70 29.38
N MET A 486 -13.16 12.09 28.64
CA MET A 486 -12.08 11.30 29.24
C MET A 486 -11.06 12.17 29.98
N GLY A 487 -10.59 11.71 31.14
CA GLY A 487 -9.51 12.36 31.88
C GLY A 487 -9.79 13.80 32.33
N SER A 488 -11.07 14.20 32.44
CA SER A 488 -11.47 15.60 32.69
C SER A 488 -10.98 16.60 31.63
N ASN A 489 -10.69 16.15 30.41
CA ASN A 489 -10.35 17.03 29.29
C ASN A 489 -11.62 17.53 28.59
N TYR A 490 -11.98 18.79 28.86
CA TYR A 490 -13.20 19.42 28.31
C TYR A 490 -12.95 20.27 27.06
N SER A 491 -11.74 20.27 26.49
CA SER A 491 -11.37 21.09 25.33
C SER A 491 -12.39 21.02 24.19
N ARG A 492 -12.82 19.81 23.83
CA ARG A 492 -13.85 19.59 22.80
C ARG A 492 -15.20 20.18 23.18
N CYS A 493 -15.63 20.07 24.43
CA CYS A 493 -16.89 20.68 24.90
C CYS A 493 -16.83 22.21 24.82
N VAL A 494 -15.68 22.79 25.22
CA VAL A 494 -15.42 24.23 25.19
C VAL A 494 -15.40 24.76 23.75
N GLU A 495 -14.73 24.08 22.83
CA GLU A 495 -14.69 24.46 21.41
C GLU A 495 -16.08 24.45 20.77
N TRP A 496 -16.87 23.40 21.02
CA TRP A 496 -18.23 23.29 20.50
C TRP A 496 -19.19 24.32 21.12
N LEU A 497 -19.05 24.62 22.41
CA LEU A 497 -19.87 25.64 23.06
C LEU A 497 -19.51 27.06 22.60
N ALA A 498 -18.23 27.34 22.32
CA ALA A 498 -17.80 28.59 21.68
C ALA A 498 -18.42 28.75 20.29
N ALA A 499 -18.47 27.67 19.51
CA ALA A 499 -19.11 27.66 18.20
C ALA A 499 -20.63 27.85 18.30
N LEU A 500 -21.28 27.27 19.32
CA LEU A 500 -22.72 27.45 19.57
C LEU A 500 -23.06 28.92 19.84
N ARG A 501 -22.22 29.63 20.60
CA ARG A 501 -22.41 31.05 20.91
C ARG A 501 -22.43 31.92 19.64
N GLU A 502 -21.52 31.67 18.71
CA GLU A 502 -21.44 32.41 17.44
C GLU A 502 -22.61 32.04 16.52
N PHE A 503 -22.94 30.75 16.42
CA PHE A 503 -23.81 30.23 15.38
C PHE A 503 -25.30 30.20 15.75
N ALA A 504 -25.62 29.97 17.02
CA ALA A 504 -26.99 29.93 17.55
C ALA A 504 -27.04 30.51 18.98
N PRO A 505 -26.85 31.84 19.15
CA PRO A 505 -26.72 32.48 20.46
C PRO A 505 -27.93 32.27 21.38
N GLN A 506 -29.14 32.13 20.82
CA GLN A 506 -30.35 31.85 21.59
C GLN A 506 -30.30 30.49 22.31
N ALA A 507 -29.64 29.49 21.72
CA ALA A 507 -29.50 28.17 22.30
C ALA A 507 -28.34 28.09 23.32
N TYR A 508 -27.39 29.03 23.27
CA TYR A 508 -26.22 29.05 24.15
C TYR A 508 -26.61 29.11 25.64
N ALA A 509 -27.42 30.10 26.02
CA ALA A 509 -27.81 30.32 27.42
C ALA A 509 -28.58 29.10 27.98
N GLY A 510 -29.45 28.50 27.17
CA GLY A 510 -30.19 27.29 27.55
C GLY A 510 -29.28 26.09 27.78
N THR A 511 -28.24 25.91 26.95
CA THR A 511 -27.25 24.83 27.13
C THR A 511 -26.41 25.03 28.38
N VAL A 512 -25.90 26.25 28.62
CA VAL A 512 -25.08 26.55 29.80
C VAL A 512 -25.86 26.32 31.09
N ARG A 513 -27.12 26.78 31.16
CA ARG A 513 -28.00 26.53 32.31
C ARG A 513 -28.22 25.04 32.55
N ARG A 514 -28.43 24.27 31.48
CA ARG A 514 -28.58 22.80 31.59
C ARG A 514 -27.32 22.16 32.14
N TRP A 515 -26.15 22.50 31.59
CA TRP A 515 -24.88 22.00 32.10
C TRP A 515 -24.62 22.41 33.55
N ALA A 516 -25.06 23.60 33.98
CA ALA A 516 -24.91 24.07 35.35
C ALA A 516 -25.68 23.20 36.35
N VAL A 517 -26.81 22.63 35.93
CA VAL A 517 -27.59 21.67 36.73
C VAL A 517 -26.98 20.26 36.65
N THR A 518 -26.75 19.74 35.44
CA THR A 518 -26.36 18.34 35.22
C THR A 518 -24.88 18.06 35.54
N HIS A 519 -24.00 19.06 35.44
CA HIS A 519 -22.55 18.91 35.61
C HIS A 519 -21.98 19.88 36.64
N ARG A 520 -22.77 20.23 37.65
CA ARG A 520 -22.39 21.17 38.73
C ARG A 520 -21.06 20.82 39.40
N SER A 521 -20.78 19.54 39.60
CA SER A 521 -19.57 19.05 40.29
C SER A 521 -18.30 19.05 39.43
N ARG A 522 -18.39 19.25 38.10
CA ARG A 522 -17.25 19.19 37.17
C ARG A 522 -16.48 20.52 37.13
N ARG A 523 -15.77 20.86 38.21
CA ARG A 523 -15.04 22.15 38.37
C ARG A 523 -14.13 22.49 37.18
N ASN A 524 -13.41 21.50 36.63
CA ASN A 524 -12.47 21.68 35.52
C ASN A 524 -13.17 22.11 34.21
N LEU A 525 -14.44 21.72 34.00
CA LEU A 525 -15.25 22.21 32.87
C LEU A 525 -15.47 23.72 32.99
N TRP A 526 -15.92 24.17 34.17
CA TRP A 526 -16.23 25.59 34.43
C TRP A 526 -14.99 26.48 34.42
N THR A 527 -13.84 25.96 34.85
CA THR A 527 -12.55 26.64 34.71
C THR A 527 -12.18 26.78 33.24
N ALA A 528 -12.23 25.70 32.46
CA ALA A 528 -11.90 25.73 31.03
C ALA A 528 -12.82 26.68 30.22
N LEU A 529 -14.10 26.79 30.59
CA LEU A 529 -15.02 27.77 29.97
C LEU A 529 -14.61 29.22 30.27
N ARG A 530 -14.24 29.53 31.52
CA ARG A 530 -13.79 30.86 31.93
C ARG A 530 -12.47 31.25 31.28
N GLU A 531 -11.51 30.33 31.22
CA GLU A 531 -10.22 30.52 30.53
C GLU A 531 -10.40 30.83 29.04
N LYS A 532 -11.44 30.27 28.42
CA LYS A 532 -11.80 30.56 27.02
C LYS A 532 -12.61 31.86 26.84
N GLY A 533 -12.93 32.57 27.93
CA GLY A 533 -13.75 33.80 27.90
C GLY A 533 -15.23 33.56 27.57
N LEU A 534 -15.76 32.39 27.89
CA LEU A 534 -17.17 32.05 27.67
C LEU A 534 -18.04 32.44 28.88
N PRO A 535 -19.14 33.20 28.70
CA PRO A 535 -20.07 33.54 29.78
C PRO A 535 -20.72 32.29 30.38
N VAL A 536 -20.66 32.15 31.69
CA VAL A 536 -21.19 30.98 32.45
C VAL A 536 -22.31 31.34 33.45
N GLY A 537 -22.79 32.60 33.42
CA GLY A 537 -23.79 33.15 34.34
C GLY A 537 -25.23 32.99 33.87
#